data_AF-A0A0M2XP56-F1
#
_entry.id   AF-A0A0M2XP56-F1
#
_cell.length_a   1.000
_cell.length_b   1.000
_cell.length_c   1.000
_cell.angle_alpha   90.00
_cell.angle_beta   90.00
_cell.angle_gamma   90.00
#
_symmetry.space_group_name_H-M   'P 1'
#
loop_
_entity.id
_entity.type
_entity.pdbx_description
1 polymer ?
#
loop_
_entity_poly.entity_id
_entity_poly.type
_entity_poly.pdbx_seq_one_letter_code
_entity_poly.pdbx_strand_id
1 'polypeptide(L)'
;MVSILKNNEKLTPYFFYTRFLKDVANSIITEGGISFKLVENGDSQIFDSNYNIEPITIPLLLSLTEQLSKFYKKPINLSLYNNQATKHVLNFLYKSDFFYIAGDNTNPYHPHGRKILNFKQEYLGDFIANRPRSDHRVRFYSLSENNLAQKLEEYTAEDDKRDFLISEYSYIVRDHFQDLLFDNANTADKIDLYIEILSELITNGVLHSRSNTFALMFVNKFATKFSISDNGIGLVESLKSKSPDFLYEPLELIKRLQEFTILKINTKILENFNYIIETLYYSSLKDRRGLFDLMLSVVLKSNGYFRLHCDNAQIIISSRMQKELIDLDHLRNQLFDIHRKLLINGDSVVSEMPQMTALKESILDHFVLLYQRICNKYNDDHKFSSVRFFNVKFRGVHIEVEIPNN
;
A
#
# COMPACT_ATOMS: atom_id res chain seq x y z
N MET A 1 12.82 14.88 19.73
CA MET A 1 12.18 15.37 18.47
C MET A 1 12.85 14.75 17.24
N VAL A 2 12.08 14.13 16.35
CA VAL A 2 12.61 13.33 15.22
C VAL A 2 12.58 14.13 13.91
N SER A 3 13.64 14.01 13.10
CA SER A 3 13.71 14.67 11.78
C SER A 3 13.14 13.76 10.70
N ILE A 4 12.20 14.26 9.92
CA ILE A 4 11.66 13.51 8.77
C ILE A 4 12.71 13.47 7.65
N LEU A 5 13.22 14.64 7.24
CA LEU A 5 14.21 14.80 6.19
C LEU A 5 15.60 15.06 6.76
N LYS A 6 16.58 14.40 6.17
CA LYS A 6 18.01 14.50 6.49
C LYS A 6 18.74 15.21 5.35
N ASN A 7 19.77 15.97 5.67
CA ASN A 7 20.53 16.72 4.67
C ASN A 7 21.20 15.76 3.69
N ASN A 8 21.09 16.04 2.38
CA ASN A 8 21.66 15.24 1.31
C ASN A 8 21.18 13.77 1.26
N GLU A 9 20.07 13.45 1.93
CA GLU A 9 19.40 12.15 1.86
C GLU A 9 17.99 12.34 1.28
N LYS A 10 17.68 11.60 0.21
CA LYS A 10 16.32 11.54 -0.31
C LYS A 10 15.51 10.59 0.57
N LEU A 11 14.44 11.08 1.20
CA LEU A 11 13.51 10.21 1.92
C LEU A 11 12.74 9.33 0.93
N THR A 12 13.04 8.03 0.94
CA THR A 12 12.37 6.98 0.15
C THR A 12 11.67 6.00 1.10
N PRO A 13 10.80 5.09 0.60
CA PRO A 13 10.24 4.03 1.43
C PRO A 13 11.32 3.20 2.14
N TYR A 14 12.46 2.96 1.48
CA TYR A 14 13.58 2.26 2.12
C TYR A 14 14.12 3.01 3.34
N PHE A 15 14.35 4.32 3.25
CA PHE A 15 14.82 5.12 4.39
C PHE A 15 13.72 5.32 5.44
N PHE A 16 12.45 5.33 5.03
CA PHE A 16 11.32 5.32 5.97
C PHE A 16 11.41 4.10 6.88
N TYR A 17 11.53 2.90 6.32
CA TYR A 17 11.54 1.65 7.08
C TYR A 17 12.86 1.36 7.82
N THR A 18 14.01 1.72 7.25
CA THR A 18 15.32 1.36 7.83
C THR A 18 15.86 2.40 8.82
N ARG A 19 15.53 3.68 8.63
CA ARG A 19 16.01 4.79 9.46
C ARG A 19 14.89 5.48 10.22
N PHE A 20 13.94 6.08 9.52
CA PHE A 20 12.97 6.99 10.13
C PHE A 20 12.12 6.30 11.21
N LEU A 21 11.57 5.11 10.93
CA LEU A 21 10.82 4.34 11.94
C LEU A 21 11.67 3.97 13.17
N LYS A 22 12.96 3.70 12.99
CA LYS A 22 13.88 3.44 14.10
C LYS A 22 14.08 4.68 14.95
N ASP A 23 14.26 5.84 14.33
CA ASP A 23 14.37 7.12 15.04
C ASP A 23 13.10 7.45 15.82
N VAL A 24 11.92 7.19 15.23
CA VAL A 24 10.61 7.33 15.90
C VAL A 24 10.49 6.39 17.09
N ALA A 25 10.76 5.10 16.91
CA ALA A 25 10.68 4.11 17.99
C ALA A 25 11.62 4.47 19.15
N ASN A 26 12.86 4.85 18.84
CA ASN A 26 13.82 5.29 19.84
C ASN A 26 13.32 6.53 20.60
N SER A 27 12.82 7.55 19.89
CA SER A 27 12.29 8.76 20.52
C SER A 27 11.13 8.48 21.47
N ILE A 28 10.22 7.56 21.11
CA ILE A 28 9.10 7.17 21.97
C ILE A 28 9.60 6.49 23.24
N ILE A 29 10.58 5.59 23.12
CA ILE A 29 11.17 4.87 24.26
C ILE A 29 11.92 5.83 25.20
N THR A 30 12.67 6.79 24.66
CA THR A 30 13.54 7.66 25.46
C THR A 30 12.85 8.92 25.98
N GLU A 31 11.98 9.55 25.19
CA GLU A 31 11.37 10.85 25.52
C GLU A 31 9.92 10.72 26.04
N GLY A 32 9.30 9.52 25.97
CA GLY A 32 7.91 9.29 26.40
C GLY A 32 6.84 9.97 25.51
N GLY A 33 7.27 10.59 24.41
CA GLY A 33 6.42 11.32 23.49
C GLY A 33 7.07 11.44 22.11
N ILE A 34 6.35 12.08 21.17
CA ILE A 34 6.84 12.30 19.83
C ILE A 34 6.50 13.70 19.33
N SER A 35 7.45 14.31 18.64
CA SER A 35 7.28 15.51 17.85
C SER A 35 8.22 15.45 16.68
N PHE A 36 7.78 15.97 15.54
CA PHE A 36 8.55 15.98 14.30
C PHE A 36 9.10 17.36 14.01
N LYS A 37 10.26 17.39 13.36
CA LYS A 37 10.69 18.51 12.53
C LYS A 37 10.78 18.02 11.09
N LEU A 38 10.31 18.84 10.16
CA LEU A 38 10.32 18.45 8.75
C LEU A 38 11.76 18.20 8.26
N VAL A 39 12.70 19.06 8.67
CA VAL A 39 14.11 19.01 8.27
C VAL A 39 15.03 19.03 9.49
N GLU A 40 16.24 18.47 9.36
CA GLU A 40 17.15 18.36 10.51
C GLU A 40 17.81 19.66 10.95
N ASN A 41 18.25 20.52 10.02
CA ASN A 41 19.03 21.72 10.35
C ASN A 41 18.18 22.97 10.55
N GLY A 42 16.90 22.95 10.19
CA GLY A 42 16.02 24.13 10.28
C GLY A 42 16.65 25.35 9.59
N ASP A 43 16.90 26.42 10.35
CA ASP A 43 17.52 27.67 9.87
C ASP A 43 19.04 27.76 10.09
N SER A 44 19.70 26.72 10.63
CA SER A 44 21.13 26.80 10.92
C SER A 44 22.04 26.63 9.68
N GLN A 45 21.56 25.94 8.64
CA GLN A 45 22.33 25.63 7.42
C GLN A 45 21.49 25.84 6.16
N ILE A 46 21.08 27.09 5.92
CA ILE A 46 20.11 27.45 4.88
C ILE A 46 20.65 27.27 3.44
N PHE A 47 21.96 27.42 3.23
CA PHE A 47 22.57 27.33 1.89
C PHE A 47 23.23 25.98 1.59
N ASP A 48 23.67 25.26 2.62
CA ASP A 48 24.40 24.00 2.48
C ASP A 48 23.51 22.75 2.68
N SER A 49 22.20 22.97 2.91
CA SER A 49 21.24 21.89 3.07
C SER A 49 20.41 21.63 1.82
N ASN A 50 20.28 20.36 1.44
CA ASN A 50 19.39 19.91 0.38
C ASN A 50 18.48 18.79 0.89
N TYR A 51 17.17 19.01 0.85
CA TYR A 51 16.16 18.08 1.35
C TYR A 51 15.26 17.59 0.22
N ASN A 52 15.09 16.27 0.12
CA ASN A 52 14.30 15.64 -0.92
C ASN A 52 13.41 14.55 -0.35
N ILE A 53 12.21 14.41 -0.90
CA ILE A 53 11.27 13.35 -0.58
C ILE A 53 10.81 12.68 -1.87
N GLU A 54 10.69 11.35 -1.85
CA GLU A 54 10.03 10.62 -2.91
C GLU A 54 8.51 10.66 -2.73
N PRO A 55 7.71 11.02 -3.75
CA PRO A 55 6.27 11.20 -3.60
C PRO A 55 5.55 9.99 -2.97
N ILE A 56 5.95 8.77 -3.35
CA ILE A 56 5.38 7.51 -2.81
C ILE A 56 5.64 7.29 -1.32
N THR A 57 6.46 8.11 -0.66
CA THR A 57 6.62 8.08 0.81
C THR A 57 5.53 8.89 1.53
N ILE A 58 4.78 9.75 0.84
CA ILE A 58 3.72 10.57 1.45
C ILE A 58 2.62 9.71 2.13
N PRO A 59 2.05 8.67 1.48
CA PRO A 59 1.06 7.81 2.13
C PRO A 59 1.58 7.17 3.43
N LEU A 60 2.85 6.74 3.46
CA LEU A 60 3.48 6.18 4.66
C LEU A 60 3.57 7.18 5.81
N LEU A 61 3.97 8.42 5.52
CA LEU A 61 4.04 9.48 6.51
C LEU A 61 2.67 9.79 7.11
N LEU A 62 1.63 9.85 6.27
CA LEU A 62 0.25 10.09 6.73
C LEU A 62 -0.25 8.93 7.58
N SER A 63 -0.07 7.68 7.13
CA SER A 63 -0.45 6.48 7.88
C SER A 63 0.22 6.42 9.25
N LEU A 64 1.55 6.61 9.32
CA LEU A 64 2.29 6.62 10.59
C LEU A 64 1.80 7.75 11.51
N THR A 65 1.66 8.95 10.96
CA THR A 65 1.25 10.12 11.74
C THR A 65 -0.14 9.93 12.31
N GLU A 66 -1.07 9.37 11.53
CA GLU A 66 -2.41 9.06 12.02
C GLU A 66 -2.38 7.96 13.09
N GLN A 67 -1.52 6.93 12.97
CA GLN A 67 -1.34 5.93 14.05
C GLN A 67 -0.89 6.58 15.35
N LEU A 68 0.15 7.43 15.28
CA LEU A 68 0.67 8.13 16.45
C LEU A 68 -0.37 9.08 17.02
N SER A 69 -1.09 9.82 16.16
CA SER A 69 -2.13 10.74 16.61
C SER A 69 -3.27 10.02 17.34
N LYS A 70 -3.73 8.88 16.82
CA LYS A 70 -4.73 8.01 17.49
C LYS A 70 -4.20 7.49 18.82
N PHE A 71 -2.94 7.02 18.87
CA PHE A 71 -2.31 6.50 20.09
C PHE A 71 -2.20 7.57 21.19
N TYR A 72 -1.73 8.77 20.84
CA TYR A 72 -1.60 9.89 21.78
C TYR A 72 -2.90 10.69 21.99
N LYS A 73 -3.97 10.35 21.24
CA LYS A 73 -5.27 11.05 21.25
C LYS A 73 -5.17 12.56 21.00
N LYS A 74 -4.17 12.98 20.21
CA LYS A 74 -3.93 14.39 19.87
C LYS A 74 -3.14 14.49 18.56
N PRO A 75 -3.17 15.64 17.86
CA PRO A 75 -2.34 15.85 16.69
C PRO A 75 -0.85 15.82 17.07
N ILE A 76 0.00 15.30 16.18
CA ILE A 76 1.45 15.30 16.38
C ILE A 76 2.02 16.65 15.93
N ASN A 77 2.86 17.26 16.77
CA ASN A 77 3.49 18.53 16.42
C ASN A 77 4.51 18.34 15.29
N LEU A 78 4.43 19.18 14.27
CA LEU A 78 5.40 19.26 13.17
C LEU A 78 5.99 20.68 13.12
N SER A 79 7.28 20.80 13.42
CA SER A 79 8.05 22.01 13.23
C SER A 79 8.41 22.19 11.75
N LEU A 80 8.05 23.34 11.22
CA LEU A 80 8.34 23.78 9.85
C LEU A 80 9.34 24.93 9.87
N TYR A 81 10.06 25.08 8.75
CA TYR A 81 10.99 26.16 8.49
C TYR A 81 10.82 26.53 7.02
N ASN A 82 10.55 27.80 6.69
CA ASN A 82 10.44 28.28 5.30
C ASN A 82 11.68 29.10 4.95
N ASN A 83 12.68 28.46 4.35
CA ASN A 83 13.94 29.06 3.96
C ASN A 83 14.41 28.50 2.60
N GLN A 84 15.57 28.95 2.11
CA GLN A 84 16.04 28.55 0.77
C GLN A 84 16.22 27.04 0.59
N ALA A 85 16.63 26.32 1.65
CA ALA A 85 16.80 24.86 1.62
C ALA A 85 15.46 24.10 1.64
N THR A 86 14.41 24.67 2.26
CA THR A 86 13.14 23.95 2.50
C THR A 86 12.00 24.34 1.57
N LYS A 87 12.07 25.51 0.91
CA LYS A 87 10.98 26.04 0.08
C LYS A 87 10.48 25.05 -0.97
N HIS A 88 11.37 24.28 -1.59
CA HIS A 88 11.01 23.33 -2.64
C HIS A 88 10.21 22.15 -2.09
N VAL A 89 10.65 21.58 -0.97
CA VAL A 89 9.94 20.44 -0.35
C VAL A 89 8.63 20.88 0.29
N LEU A 90 8.58 22.06 0.93
CA LEU A 90 7.34 22.64 1.44
C LEU A 90 6.33 22.87 0.33
N ASN A 91 6.75 23.49 -0.77
CA ASN A 91 5.90 23.71 -1.94
C ASN A 91 5.39 22.39 -2.52
N PHE A 92 6.25 21.37 -2.59
CA PHE A 92 5.86 20.04 -3.07
C PHE A 92 4.79 19.40 -2.18
N LEU A 93 5.01 19.34 -0.87
CA LEU A 93 4.06 18.78 0.10
C LEU A 93 2.74 19.57 0.13
N TYR A 94 2.80 20.89 0.00
CA TYR A 94 1.62 21.74 -0.10
C TYR A 94 0.82 21.40 -1.36
N LYS A 95 1.48 21.34 -2.53
CA LYS A 95 0.84 21.04 -3.82
C LYS A 95 0.35 19.60 -3.93
N SER A 96 0.87 18.67 -3.15
CA SER A 96 0.41 17.29 -3.11
C SER A 96 -0.77 17.09 -2.16
N ASP A 97 -1.37 18.14 -1.59
CA ASP A 97 -2.43 18.09 -0.57
C ASP A 97 -2.02 17.46 0.78
N PHE A 98 -0.73 17.29 1.06
CA PHE A 98 -0.26 16.69 2.32
C PHE A 98 -0.71 17.51 3.55
N PHE A 99 -0.47 18.83 3.55
CA PHE A 99 -0.85 19.69 4.67
C PHE A 99 -2.35 19.86 4.81
N TYR A 100 -3.11 19.80 3.70
CA TYR A 100 -4.56 19.86 3.73
C TYR A 100 -5.15 18.62 4.40
N ILE A 101 -4.69 17.43 4.02
CA ILE A 101 -5.14 16.17 4.63
C ILE A 101 -4.66 16.07 6.08
N ALA A 102 -3.39 16.39 6.36
CA ALA A 102 -2.83 16.17 7.68
C ALA A 102 -3.27 17.19 8.73
N GLY A 103 -3.55 18.43 8.32
CA GLY A 103 -3.89 19.55 9.20
C GLY A 103 -5.37 19.62 9.57
N ASP A 104 -5.74 20.72 10.23
CA ASP A 104 -7.12 21.06 10.64
C ASP A 104 -7.85 21.86 9.53
N ASN A 105 -7.71 21.40 8.28
CA ASN A 105 -8.30 22.11 7.14
C ASN A 105 -9.84 22.06 7.21
N THR A 106 -10.45 23.24 7.38
CA THR A 106 -11.91 23.44 7.43
C THR A 106 -12.52 23.74 6.05
N ASN A 107 -11.77 23.56 4.95
CA ASN A 107 -12.29 23.75 3.60
C ASN A 107 -13.63 22.98 3.44
N PRO A 108 -14.71 23.63 2.97
CA PRO A 108 -15.98 22.94 2.70
C PRO A 108 -15.86 21.92 1.56
N TYR A 109 -14.82 21.99 0.74
CA TYR A 109 -14.57 21.06 -0.36
C TYR A 109 -13.45 20.05 -0.01
N HIS A 110 -13.60 18.82 -0.52
CA HIS A 110 -12.65 17.71 -0.33
C HIS A 110 -11.22 18.09 -0.78
N PRO A 111 -10.15 17.63 -0.09
CA PRO A 111 -10.17 16.77 1.10
C PRO A 111 -10.38 17.52 2.43
N HIS A 112 -11.19 16.92 3.31
CA HIS A 112 -11.35 17.41 4.69
C HIS A 112 -10.10 17.13 5.53
N GLY A 113 -9.69 18.10 6.34
CA GLY A 113 -8.54 17.95 7.22
C GLY A 113 -8.79 16.90 8.31
N ARG A 114 -7.78 16.05 8.56
CA ARG A 114 -7.86 14.97 9.55
C ARG A 114 -7.34 15.35 10.93
N LYS A 115 -6.73 16.53 11.04
CA LYS A 115 -6.18 17.05 12.31
C LYS A 115 -5.20 16.05 12.96
N ILE A 116 -4.40 15.36 12.15
CA ILE A 116 -3.38 14.40 12.62
C ILE A 116 -2.03 15.08 12.88
N LEU A 117 -1.79 16.24 12.26
CA LEU A 117 -0.64 17.10 12.51
C LEU A 117 -1.08 18.48 13.02
N ASN A 118 -0.24 19.04 13.88
CA ASN A 118 -0.29 20.44 14.29
C ASN A 118 0.98 21.16 13.82
N PHE A 119 0.82 22.19 13.00
CA PHE A 119 1.91 23.01 12.47
C PHE A 119 1.45 24.46 12.28
N LYS A 120 2.40 25.40 12.30
CA LYS A 120 2.10 26.82 12.07
C LYS A 120 1.91 27.08 10.57
N GLN A 121 0.71 27.52 10.18
CA GLN A 121 0.35 27.77 8.78
C GLN A 121 1.14 28.93 8.14
N GLU A 122 1.67 29.85 8.95
CA GLU A 122 2.49 30.99 8.53
C GLU A 122 3.69 30.55 7.64
N TYR A 123 4.24 29.36 7.86
CA TYR A 123 5.34 28.81 7.06
C TYR A 123 4.93 28.35 5.65
N LEU A 124 3.63 28.37 5.31
CA LEU A 124 3.08 27.90 4.04
C LEU A 124 2.53 29.03 3.15
N GLY A 125 2.53 30.28 3.64
CA GLY A 125 1.83 31.41 3.00
C GLY A 125 2.23 31.69 1.55
N ASP A 126 3.50 31.49 1.19
CA ASP A 126 4.03 31.80 -0.15
C ASP A 126 3.54 30.84 -1.26
N PHE A 127 2.99 29.68 -0.90
CA PHE A 127 2.66 28.62 -1.86
C PHE A 127 1.22 28.70 -2.40
N ILE A 128 0.39 29.59 -1.84
CA ILE A 128 -1.04 29.74 -2.17
C ILE A 128 -1.26 30.24 -3.61
N ALA A 129 -0.31 30.98 -4.18
CA ALA A 129 -0.51 31.72 -5.44
C ALA A 129 -0.41 30.86 -6.73
N ASN A 130 0.16 29.65 -6.68
CA ASN A 130 0.42 28.83 -7.87
C ASN A 130 -0.47 27.58 -7.91
N ARG A 131 -1.56 27.63 -8.68
CA ARG A 131 -2.46 26.47 -8.88
C ARG A 131 -1.69 25.28 -9.49
N PRO A 132 -1.65 24.10 -8.86
CA PRO A 132 -0.93 22.95 -9.37
C PRO A 132 -1.71 22.22 -10.48
N ARG A 133 -1.00 21.39 -11.27
CA ARG A 133 -1.64 20.28 -11.99
C ARG A 133 -2.33 19.37 -10.97
N SER A 134 -3.54 18.94 -11.28
CA SER A 134 -4.42 18.13 -10.41
C SER A 134 -3.85 16.75 -10.07
N ASP A 135 -2.87 16.27 -10.82
CA ASP A 135 -2.71 14.83 -11.04
C ASP A 135 -1.72 14.19 -10.05
N HIS A 136 -1.00 14.96 -9.25
CA HIS A 136 0.01 14.44 -8.29
C HIS A 136 -0.35 14.70 -6.82
N ARG A 137 -1.62 14.51 -6.49
CA ARG A 137 -2.16 14.72 -5.13
C ARG A 137 -2.24 13.41 -4.38
N VAL A 138 -1.92 13.45 -3.08
CA VAL A 138 -2.29 12.35 -2.20
C VAL A 138 -3.80 12.35 -2.01
N ARG A 139 -4.38 11.16 -2.10
CA ARG A 139 -5.79 10.89 -1.91
C ARG A 139 -6.00 10.18 -0.59
N PHE A 140 -7.18 10.38 -0.03
CA PHE A 140 -7.61 9.80 1.23
C PHE A 140 -8.97 9.15 1.01
N TYR A 141 -9.18 7.98 1.61
CA TYR A 141 -10.41 7.21 1.52
C TYR A 141 -10.83 6.75 2.90
N SER A 142 -12.11 6.95 3.24
CA SER A 142 -12.67 6.57 4.53
C SER A 142 -14.17 6.38 4.49
N LEU A 143 -14.68 5.56 5.42
CA LEU A 143 -16.12 5.43 5.68
C LEU A 143 -16.73 6.71 6.26
N SER A 144 -15.93 7.61 6.83
CA SER A 144 -16.43 8.89 7.34
C SER A 144 -16.77 9.89 6.22
N GLU A 145 -16.40 9.60 4.98
CA GLU A 145 -16.69 10.46 3.83
C GLU A 145 -17.99 10.05 3.15
N ASN A 146 -18.67 11.03 2.52
CA ASN A 146 -19.85 10.80 1.66
C ASN A 146 -20.98 9.97 2.30
N ASN A 147 -21.10 10.00 3.63
CA ASN A 147 -22.03 9.19 4.43
C ASN A 147 -21.91 7.68 4.17
N LEU A 148 -20.74 7.19 3.73
CA LEU A 148 -20.53 5.79 3.37
C LEU A 148 -20.80 4.86 4.56
N ALA A 149 -20.39 5.23 5.77
CA ALA A 149 -20.66 4.44 6.97
C ALA A 149 -22.17 4.16 7.17
N GLN A 150 -23.01 5.18 6.99
CA GLN A 150 -24.46 5.05 7.14
C GLN A 150 -25.07 4.21 6.01
N LYS A 151 -24.66 4.42 4.76
CA LYS A 151 -25.13 3.63 3.62
C LYS A 151 -24.78 2.13 3.78
N LEU A 152 -23.64 1.83 4.40
CA LEU A 152 -23.22 0.46 4.68
C LEU A 152 -24.08 -0.26 5.72
N GLU A 153 -24.85 0.44 6.54
CA GLU A 153 -25.77 -0.17 7.50
C GLU A 153 -26.97 -0.84 6.81
N GLU A 154 -27.25 -0.49 5.54
CA GLU A 154 -28.31 -1.10 4.72
C GLU A 154 -27.98 -2.54 4.29
N TYR A 155 -26.71 -2.92 4.37
CA TYR A 155 -26.22 -4.23 3.95
C TYR A 155 -25.88 -5.10 5.17
N THR A 156 -26.25 -6.37 5.14
CA THR A 156 -25.93 -7.32 6.23
C THR A 156 -24.69 -8.14 5.92
N ALA A 157 -24.59 -8.69 4.70
CA ALA A 157 -23.44 -9.51 4.31
C ALA A 157 -22.20 -8.64 4.05
N GLU A 158 -21.02 -9.16 4.41
CA GLU A 158 -19.75 -8.48 4.19
C GLU A 158 -19.45 -8.30 2.69
N ASP A 159 -19.80 -9.29 1.87
CA ASP A 159 -19.61 -9.25 0.43
C ASP A 159 -20.45 -8.13 -0.23
N ASP A 160 -21.71 -7.96 0.19
CA ASP A 160 -22.56 -6.88 -0.32
C ASP A 160 -22.00 -5.48 0.04
N LYS A 161 -21.50 -5.33 1.27
CA LYS A 161 -20.84 -4.09 1.73
C LYS A 161 -19.61 -3.78 0.87
N ARG A 162 -18.83 -4.82 0.57
CA ARG A 162 -17.64 -4.71 -0.26
C ARG A 162 -18.01 -4.31 -1.69
N ASP A 163 -18.98 -4.98 -2.30
CA ASP A 163 -19.40 -4.72 -3.68
C ASP A 163 -19.98 -3.30 -3.83
N PHE A 164 -20.75 -2.82 -2.84
CA PHE A 164 -21.19 -1.43 -2.77
C PHE A 164 -20.00 -0.45 -2.75
N LEU A 165 -19.01 -0.66 -1.87
CA LEU A 165 -17.84 0.22 -1.77
C LEU A 165 -16.98 0.20 -3.03
N ILE A 166 -16.80 -0.96 -3.65
CA ILE A 166 -16.06 -1.07 -4.92
C ILE A 166 -16.75 -0.25 -6.00
N SER A 167 -18.08 -0.33 -6.09
CA SER A 167 -18.85 0.47 -7.05
C SER A 167 -18.63 1.97 -6.82
N GLU A 168 -18.77 2.45 -5.58
CA GLU A 168 -18.56 3.87 -5.25
C GLU A 168 -17.10 4.30 -5.52
N TYR A 169 -16.12 3.51 -5.06
CA TYR A 169 -14.71 3.84 -5.25
C TYR A 169 -14.25 3.72 -6.69
N SER A 170 -14.88 2.89 -7.54
CA SER A 170 -14.53 2.81 -8.97
C SER A 170 -14.68 4.16 -9.68
N TYR A 171 -15.72 4.93 -9.37
CA TYR A 171 -15.90 6.27 -9.93
C TYR A 171 -14.86 7.25 -9.37
N ILE A 172 -14.61 7.22 -8.06
CA ILE A 172 -13.69 8.14 -7.38
C ILE A 172 -12.23 7.87 -7.80
N VAL A 173 -11.81 6.61 -7.83
CA VAL A 173 -10.47 6.17 -8.21
C VAL A 173 -10.21 6.49 -9.68
N ARG A 174 -11.23 6.36 -10.54
CA ARG A 174 -11.14 6.78 -11.95
C ARG A 174 -10.88 8.28 -12.06
N ASP A 175 -11.68 9.11 -11.42
CA ASP A 175 -11.46 10.57 -11.39
C ASP A 175 -10.06 10.93 -10.88
N HIS A 176 -9.58 10.20 -9.86
CA HIS A 176 -8.29 10.50 -9.26
C HIS A 176 -7.06 10.09 -10.09
N PHE A 177 -7.13 8.99 -10.86
CA PHE A 177 -5.93 8.34 -11.40
C PHE A 177 -6.00 8.00 -12.89
N GLN A 178 -7.13 8.17 -13.58
CA GLN A 178 -7.26 7.80 -14.99
C GLN A 178 -6.21 8.50 -15.87
N ASP A 179 -6.01 9.80 -15.71
CA ASP A 179 -5.09 10.57 -16.56
C ASP A 179 -3.64 10.12 -16.37
N LEU A 180 -3.23 9.78 -15.14
CA LEU A 180 -1.89 9.26 -14.84
C LEU A 180 -1.66 7.86 -15.39
N LEU A 181 -2.70 7.04 -15.43
CA LEU A 181 -2.67 5.71 -16.05
C LEU A 181 -2.64 5.83 -17.58
N PHE A 182 -3.26 6.85 -18.14
CA PHE A 182 -3.21 7.13 -19.57
C PHE A 182 -1.82 7.61 -20.03
N ASP A 183 -1.10 8.35 -19.18
CA ASP A 183 0.23 8.89 -19.47
C ASP A 183 1.34 7.82 -19.66
N ASN A 184 1.07 6.54 -19.38
CA ASN A 184 2.04 5.45 -19.50
C ASN A 184 1.56 4.36 -20.47
N ALA A 185 2.39 4.04 -21.47
CA ALA A 185 2.06 3.08 -22.53
C ALA A 185 1.73 1.68 -22.01
N ASN A 186 2.32 1.27 -20.88
CA ASN A 186 2.07 -0.04 -20.30
C ASN A 186 0.72 -0.14 -19.57
N THR A 187 0.09 1.00 -19.26
CA THR A 187 -1.19 1.08 -18.54
C THR A 187 -2.33 1.69 -19.35
N ALA A 188 -2.04 2.45 -20.42
CA ALA A 188 -3.02 3.19 -21.22
C ALA A 188 -4.15 2.30 -21.79
N ASP A 189 -3.81 1.12 -22.32
CA ASP A 189 -4.81 0.18 -22.87
C ASP A 189 -5.45 -0.71 -21.80
N LYS A 190 -5.11 -0.51 -20.52
CA LYS A 190 -5.53 -1.35 -19.38
C LYS A 190 -6.08 -0.51 -18.23
N ILE A 191 -6.50 0.73 -18.48
CA ILE A 191 -6.98 1.64 -17.44
C ILE A 191 -8.06 0.99 -16.58
N ASP A 192 -9.07 0.37 -17.20
CA ASP A 192 -10.19 -0.23 -16.47
C ASP A 192 -9.74 -1.35 -15.52
N LEU A 193 -8.76 -2.18 -15.93
CA LEU A 193 -8.15 -3.20 -15.09
C LEU A 193 -7.49 -2.57 -13.85
N TYR A 194 -6.73 -1.49 -14.03
CA TYR A 194 -6.09 -0.82 -12.90
C TYR A 194 -7.13 -0.15 -12.01
N ILE A 195 -8.13 0.54 -12.54
CA ILE A 195 -9.19 1.16 -11.75
C ILE A 195 -9.95 0.12 -10.91
N GLU A 196 -10.30 -1.03 -11.48
CA GLU A 196 -10.95 -2.15 -10.78
C GLU A 196 -10.08 -2.62 -9.60
N ILE A 197 -8.81 -2.94 -9.87
CA ILE A 197 -7.91 -3.44 -8.83
C ILE A 197 -7.64 -2.38 -7.75
N LEU A 198 -7.42 -1.12 -8.13
CA LEU A 198 -7.16 -0.04 -7.17
C LEU A 198 -8.36 0.18 -6.25
N SER A 199 -9.57 0.10 -6.79
CA SER A 199 -10.82 0.22 -6.03
C SER A 199 -10.98 -0.94 -5.04
N GLU A 200 -10.69 -2.17 -5.47
CA GLU A 200 -10.65 -3.35 -4.59
C GLU A 200 -9.64 -3.16 -3.43
N LEU A 201 -8.42 -2.70 -3.73
CA LEU A 201 -7.38 -2.49 -2.72
C LEU A 201 -7.73 -1.39 -1.71
N ILE A 202 -8.32 -0.30 -2.19
CA ILE A 202 -8.81 0.79 -1.33
C ILE A 202 -9.97 0.30 -0.46
N THR A 203 -10.94 -0.42 -1.04
CA THR A 203 -12.03 -1.04 -0.28
C THR A 203 -11.48 -1.96 0.80
N ASN A 204 -10.47 -2.77 0.50
CA ASN A 204 -9.85 -3.67 1.49
C ASN A 204 -9.19 -2.90 2.65
N GLY A 205 -8.51 -1.78 2.38
CA GLY A 205 -7.95 -0.91 3.42
C GLY A 205 -9.02 -0.23 4.29
N VAL A 206 -10.15 0.16 3.67
CA VAL A 206 -11.25 0.85 4.35
C VAL A 206 -12.12 -0.11 5.16
N LEU A 207 -12.60 -1.18 4.53
CA LEU A 207 -13.56 -2.13 5.09
C LEU A 207 -12.88 -3.18 5.98
N HIS A 208 -11.93 -3.95 5.43
CA HIS A 208 -11.33 -5.09 6.14
C HIS A 208 -10.22 -4.64 7.10
N SER A 209 -9.37 -3.70 6.70
CA SER A 209 -8.35 -3.14 7.61
C SER A 209 -9.00 -2.20 8.66
N ARG A 210 -10.26 -1.77 8.44
CA ARG A 210 -11.03 -0.86 9.30
C ARG A 210 -10.28 0.44 9.58
N SER A 211 -9.66 0.97 8.54
CA SER A 211 -8.79 2.13 8.65
C SER A 211 -9.00 3.08 7.52
N ASN A 212 -8.35 4.23 7.63
CA ASN A 212 -8.27 5.10 6.48
C ASN A 212 -7.16 4.63 5.56
N THR A 213 -7.38 4.86 4.27
CA THR A 213 -6.43 4.50 3.22
C THR A 213 -5.91 5.75 2.55
N PHE A 214 -4.59 5.90 2.49
CA PHE A 214 -3.92 6.97 1.76
C PHE A 214 -3.33 6.40 0.48
N ALA A 215 -3.60 7.04 -0.66
CA ALA A 215 -3.05 6.61 -1.95
C ALA A 215 -2.43 7.77 -2.71
N LEU A 216 -1.35 7.52 -3.42
CA LEU A 216 -0.73 8.49 -4.31
C LEU A 216 -0.22 7.77 -5.55
N MET A 217 -0.51 8.34 -6.71
CA MET A 217 0.09 7.95 -7.98
C MET A 217 0.87 9.14 -8.54
N PHE A 218 2.01 8.87 -9.18
CA PHE A 218 2.74 9.90 -9.90
C PHE A 218 3.47 9.35 -11.11
N VAL A 219 3.53 10.18 -12.16
CA VAL A 219 4.28 9.88 -13.38
C VAL A 219 5.51 10.77 -13.42
N ASN A 220 6.66 10.16 -13.70
CA ASN A 220 7.88 10.87 -14.01
C ASN A 220 8.42 10.43 -15.38
N LYS A 221 9.55 10.99 -15.81
CA LYS A 221 10.14 10.66 -17.12
C LYS A 221 10.50 9.19 -17.34
N PHE A 222 10.59 8.38 -16.30
CA PHE A 222 11.03 6.98 -16.36
C PHE A 222 9.91 5.99 -16.05
N ALA A 223 9.00 6.33 -15.14
CA ALA A 223 8.00 5.40 -14.65
C ALA A 223 6.78 6.11 -14.07
N THR A 224 5.66 5.39 -14.11
CA THR A 224 4.50 5.61 -13.23
C THR A 224 4.72 4.85 -11.94
N LYS A 225 4.64 5.54 -10.81
CA LYS A 225 4.69 4.89 -9.50
C LYS A 225 3.40 5.10 -8.74
N PHE A 226 3.09 4.13 -7.90
CA PHE A 226 1.89 4.12 -7.12
C PHE A 226 2.16 3.62 -5.71
N SER A 227 1.49 4.19 -4.72
CA SER A 227 1.60 3.81 -3.32
C SER A 227 0.25 3.85 -2.64
N ILE A 228 -0.15 2.76 -1.97
CA ILE A 228 -1.28 2.70 -1.03
C ILE A 228 -0.73 2.36 0.34
N SER A 229 -1.11 3.13 1.36
CA SER A 229 -0.86 2.74 2.74
C SER A 229 -2.11 2.93 3.58
N ASP A 230 -2.38 1.92 4.41
CA ASP A 230 -3.34 2.03 5.49
C ASP A 230 -2.64 1.91 6.86
N ASN A 231 -3.41 2.08 7.93
CA ASN A 231 -2.93 1.94 9.30
C ASN A 231 -3.80 1.05 10.19
N GLY A 232 -4.51 0.13 9.57
CA GLY A 232 -5.51 -0.70 10.22
C GLY A 232 -4.96 -1.96 10.85
N ILE A 233 -5.75 -3.03 10.80
CA ILE A 233 -5.42 -4.28 11.48
C ILE A 233 -4.30 -5.08 10.80
N GLY A 234 -4.00 -4.80 9.52
CA GLY A 234 -2.95 -5.48 8.75
C GLY A 234 -3.35 -6.87 8.26
N LEU A 235 -2.43 -7.54 7.55
CA LEU A 235 -2.70 -8.83 6.89
C LEU A 235 -2.92 -9.98 7.87
N VAL A 236 -2.17 -9.99 8.98
CA VAL A 236 -2.22 -11.05 9.98
C VAL A 236 -3.63 -11.21 10.55
N GLU A 237 -4.19 -10.11 11.06
CA GLU A 237 -5.51 -10.13 11.70
C GLU A 237 -6.64 -10.24 10.66
N SER A 238 -6.45 -9.67 9.46
CA SER A 238 -7.41 -9.79 8.35
C SER A 238 -7.55 -11.23 7.86
N LEU A 239 -6.45 -11.99 7.74
CA LEU A 239 -6.50 -13.40 7.33
C LEU A 239 -7.09 -14.31 8.40
N LYS A 240 -6.81 -14.04 9.68
CA LYS A 240 -7.38 -14.80 10.81
C LYS A 240 -8.91 -14.69 10.90
N SER A 241 -9.50 -13.60 10.37
CA SER A 241 -10.95 -13.42 10.38
C SER A 241 -11.66 -14.06 9.18
N LYS A 242 -10.94 -14.69 8.25
CA LYS A 242 -11.56 -15.31 7.07
C LYS A 242 -12.18 -16.66 7.44
N SER A 243 -13.41 -16.87 7.01
CA SER A 243 -14.10 -18.15 7.09
C SER A 243 -13.67 -19.07 5.94
N PRO A 244 -13.70 -20.39 6.15
CA PRO A 244 -13.51 -21.34 5.06
C PRO A 244 -14.60 -21.19 4.00
N ASP A 245 -14.21 -21.37 2.74
CA ASP A 245 -15.10 -21.52 1.60
C ASP A 245 -14.67 -22.74 0.76
N PHE A 246 -15.32 -22.98 -0.38
CA PHE A 246 -15.03 -24.17 -1.20
C PHE A 246 -13.64 -24.15 -1.86
N LEU A 247 -13.00 -22.99 -1.99
CA LEU A 247 -11.66 -22.83 -2.57
C LEU A 247 -10.60 -22.63 -1.50
N TYR A 248 -10.93 -21.99 -0.39
CA TYR A 248 -9.94 -21.56 0.58
C TYR A 248 -10.25 -22.09 1.98
N GLU A 249 -9.30 -22.86 2.50
CA GLU A 249 -9.24 -23.21 3.92
C GLU A 249 -8.28 -22.23 4.65
N PRO A 250 -8.69 -21.60 5.75
CA PRO A 250 -7.86 -20.61 6.43
C PRO A 250 -6.46 -21.11 6.80
N LEU A 251 -5.46 -20.34 6.36
CA LEU A 251 -4.04 -20.55 6.65
C LEU A 251 -3.49 -21.85 6.06
N GLU A 252 -4.11 -22.40 5.01
CA GLU A 252 -3.68 -23.67 4.42
C GLU A 252 -2.28 -23.62 3.81
N LEU A 253 -1.92 -22.53 3.13
CA LEU A 253 -0.57 -22.38 2.58
C LEU A 253 0.44 -22.23 3.71
N ILE A 254 0.16 -21.41 4.74
CA ILE A 254 1.01 -21.32 5.94
C ILE A 254 1.24 -22.69 6.59
N LYS A 255 0.18 -23.50 6.78
CA LYS A 255 0.29 -24.86 7.35
C LYS A 255 1.26 -25.71 6.51
N ARG A 256 1.15 -25.66 5.19
CA ARG A 256 2.06 -26.37 4.27
C ARG A 256 3.49 -25.82 4.32
N LEU A 257 3.66 -24.49 4.44
CA LEU A 257 4.97 -23.85 4.53
C LEU A 257 5.71 -24.20 5.84
N GLN A 258 4.99 -24.45 6.93
CA GLN A 258 5.58 -24.84 8.23
C GLN A 258 6.27 -26.22 8.18
N GLU A 259 5.94 -27.06 7.21
CA GLU A 259 6.62 -28.34 6.97
C GLU A 259 8.07 -28.14 6.47
N PHE A 260 8.40 -26.93 5.99
CA PHE A 260 9.71 -26.59 5.45
C PHE A 260 10.39 -25.51 6.31
N THR A 261 11.46 -25.86 7.04
CA THR A 261 12.27 -24.85 7.74
C THR A 261 13.34 -24.29 6.80
N ILE A 262 13.08 -23.15 6.16
CA ILE A 262 14.00 -22.61 5.12
C ILE A 262 14.77 -21.37 5.60
N LEU A 263 14.15 -20.46 6.35
CA LEU A 263 14.77 -19.20 6.79
C LEU A 263 15.19 -19.25 8.26
N LYS A 264 16.45 -18.89 8.54
CA LYS A 264 16.98 -18.76 9.90
C LYS A 264 16.83 -17.33 10.42
N ILE A 265 15.59 -16.91 10.68
CA ILE A 265 15.25 -15.56 11.18
C ILE A 265 14.33 -15.64 12.40
N ASN A 266 14.07 -14.50 13.04
CA ASN A 266 13.12 -14.42 14.15
C ASN A 266 11.73 -14.94 13.73
N THR A 267 11.15 -15.84 14.52
CA THR A 267 9.89 -16.53 14.19
C THR A 267 8.71 -15.59 13.98
N LYS A 268 8.61 -14.48 14.75
CA LYS A 268 7.54 -13.48 14.56
C LYS A 268 7.70 -12.70 13.26
N ILE A 269 8.94 -12.49 12.81
CA ILE A 269 9.21 -11.83 11.53
C ILE A 269 8.90 -12.80 10.38
N LEU A 270 9.26 -14.07 10.52
CA LEU A 270 8.91 -15.12 9.57
C LEU A 270 7.38 -15.27 9.45
N GLU A 271 6.67 -15.25 10.58
CA GLU A 271 5.21 -15.26 10.61
C GLU A 271 4.62 -14.13 9.75
N ASN A 272 5.07 -12.89 9.93
CA ASN A 272 4.62 -11.75 9.11
C ASN A 272 4.86 -11.96 7.61
N PHE A 273 6.01 -12.54 7.24
CA PHE A 273 6.32 -12.87 5.85
C PHE A 273 5.39 -13.97 5.31
N ASN A 274 5.13 -15.00 6.10
CA ASN A 274 4.21 -16.08 5.73
C ASN A 274 2.78 -15.54 5.50
N TYR A 275 2.33 -14.58 6.30
CA TYR A 275 1.04 -13.90 6.09
C TYR A 275 0.98 -13.06 4.81
N ILE A 276 2.09 -12.45 4.38
CA ILE A 276 2.18 -11.79 3.07
C ILE A 276 1.93 -12.81 1.95
N ILE A 277 2.57 -13.97 2.03
CA ILE A 277 2.49 -15.03 1.03
C ILE A 277 1.09 -15.67 1.01
N GLU A 278 0.51 -15.95 2.17
CA GLU A 278 -0.88 -16.40 2.33
C GLU A 278 -1.87 -15.41 1.73
N THR A 279 -1.64 -14.10 1.91
CA THR A 279 -2.54 -13.07 1.36
C THR A 279 -2.52 -13.09 -0.17
N LEU A 280 -1.33 -13.24 -0.79
CA LEU A 280 -1.22 -13.34 -2.24
C LEU A 280 -1.89 -14.61 -2.77
N TYR A 281 -1.73 -15.73 -2.05
CA TYR A 281 -2.42 -16.98 -2.36
C TYR A 281 -3.94 -16.84 -2.26
N TYR A 282 -4.45 -16.35 -1.14
CA TYR A 282 -5.88 -16.08 -0.95
C TYR A 282 -6.43 -15.17 -2.04
N SER A 283 -5.72 -14.09 -2.37
CA SER A 283 -6.10 -13.16 -3.44
C SER A 283 -6.14 -13.82 -4.81
N SER A 284 -5.34 -14.86 -5.08
CA SER A 284 -5.32 -15.57 -6.36
C SER A 284 -6.52 -16.50 -6.57
N LEU A 285 -7.19 -16.90 -5.48
CA LEU A 285 -8.34 -17.81 -5.54
C LEU A 285 -9.67 -17.08 -5.77
N LYS A 286 -9.69 -15.75 -5.62
CA LYS A 286 -10.92 -14.97 -5.65
C LYS A 286 -11.51 -14.80 -7.05
N ASP A 287 -12.82 -14.63 -7.05
CA ASP A 287 -13.67 -14.37 -8.21
C ASP A 287 -13.49 -12.98 -8.84
N ARG A 288 -12.79 -12.09 -8.14
CA ARG A 288 -12.50 -10.70 -8.52
C ARG A 288 -11.02 -10.46 -8.69
N ARG A 289 -10.65 -9.40 -9.41
CA ARG A 289 -9.26 -8.98 -9.54
C ARG A 289 -8.82 -8.16 -8.34
N GLY A 290 -7.64 -8.48 -7.80
CA GLY A 290 -7.14 -7.84 -6.59
C GLY A 290 -5.63 -7.74 -6.52
N LEU A 291 -5.09 -7.87 -5.31
CA LEU A 291 -3.67 -7.67 -4.99
C LEU A 291 -2.75 -8.55 -5.84
N PHE A 292 -3.13 -9.82 -6.03
CA PHE A 292 -2.36 -10.76 -6.83
C PHE A 292 -2.36 -10.37 -8.32
N ASP A 293 -3.50 -9.94 -8.86
CA ASP A 293 -3.63 -9.51 -10.24
C ASP A 293 -2.86 -8.21 -10.52
N LEU A 294 -2.78 -7.30 -9.52
CA LEU A 294 -1.89 -6.12 -9.59
C LEU A 294 -0.43 -6.56 -9.73
N MET A 295 0.01 -7.46 -8.85
CA MET A 295 1.38 -7.97 -8.84
C MET A 295 1.75 -8.59 -10.19
N LEU A 296 0.91 -9.48 -10.73
CA LEU A 296 1.14 -10.12 -12.03
C LEU A 296 1.14 -9.09 -13.17
N SER A 297 0.17 -8.17 -13.18
CA SER A 297 0.07 -7.17 -14.25
C SER A 297 1.29 -6.24 -14.27
N VAL A 298 1.75 -5.78 -13.12
CA VAL A 298 2.95 -4.94 -13.01
C VAL A 298 4.21 -5.69 -13.44
N VAL A 299 4.40 -6.90 -12.92
CA VAL A 299 5.67 -7.62 -13.06
C VAL A 299 5.78 -8.31 -14.43
N LEU A 300 4.74 -9.02 -14.87
CA LEU A 300 4.77 -9.79 -16.11
C LEU A 300 4.42 -8.95 -17.33
N LYS A 301 3.41 -8.08 -17.21
CA LYS A 301 2.87 -7.35 -18.37
C LYS A 301 3.53 -6.00 -18.60
N SER A 302 4.23 -5.46 -17.60
CA SER A 302 4.85 -4.13 -17.66
C SER A 302 6.32 -4.12 -17.23
N ASN A 303 6.92 -5.27 -16.93
CA ASN A 303 8.32 -5.41 -16.49
C ASN A 303 8.69 -4.48 -15.31
N GLY A 304 7.72 -4.23 -14.43
CA GLY A 304 7.84 -3.34 -13.28
C GLY A 304 8.25 -4.04 -11.99
N TYR A 305 8.13 -3.30 -10.89
CA TYR A 305 8.35 -3.79 -9.53
C TYR A 305 7.09 -3.65 -8.70
N PHE A 306 6.77 -4.70 -7.95
CA PHE A 306 5.72 -4.72 -6.96
C PHE A 306 6.34 -4.93 -5.58
N ARG A 307 5.95 -4.15 -4.59
CA ARG A 307 6.38 -4.31 -3.20
C ARG A 307 5.16 -4.34 -2.31
N LEU A 308 5.16 -5.29 -1.37
CA LEU A 308 4.13 -5.42 -0.37
C LEU A 308 4.79 -5.53 1.00
N HIS A 309 4.42 -4.62 1.89
CA HIS A 309 4.91 -4.55 3.26
C HIS A 309 3.76 -4.78 4.23
N CYS A 310 3.99 -5.62 5.23
CA CYS A 310 3.16 -5.72 6.43
C CYS A 310 4.05 -5.90 7.66
N ASP A 311 3.82 -5.09 8.70
CA ASP A 311 4.56 -5.13 9.96
C ASP A 311 6.09 -5.02 9.81
N ASN A 312 6.81 -6.14 9.95
CA ASN A 312 8.28 -6.22 9.89
C ASN A 312 8.80 -6.84 8.60
N ALA A 313 7.93 -7.23 7.68
CA ALA A 313 8.31 -7.95 6.47
C ALA A 313 7.90 -7.16 5.24
N GLN A 314 8.76 -7.19 4.23
CA GLN A 314 8.46 -6.72 2.90
C GLN A 314 8.90 -7.75 1.88
N ILE A 315 8.06 -8.02 0.89
CA ILE A 315 8.43 -8.73 -0.33
C ILE A 315 8.56 -7.74 -1.49
N ILE A 316 9.54 -7.97 -2.36
CA ILE A 316 9.83 -7.22 -3.59
C ILE A 316 9.79 -8.21 -4.75
N ILE A 317 8.79 -8.07 -5.61
CA ILE A 317 8.52 -8.96 -6.73
C ILE A 317 8.86 -8.20 -8.02
N SER A 318 9.60 -8.87 -8.90
CA SER A 318 10.15 -8.29 -10.14
C SER A 318 10.31 -9.36 -11.20
N SER A 319 10.74 -8.96 -12.40
CA SER A 319 11.01 -9.88 -13.51
C SER A 319 12.02 -11.00 -13.19
N ARG A 320 12.80 -10.89 -12.10
CA ARG A 320 13.64 -11.99 -11.58
C ARG A 320 12.86 -13.20 -11.07
N MET A 321 11.55 -13.06 -10.90
CA MET A 321 10.62 -14.15 -10.52
C MET A 321 9.68 -14.52 -11.68
N GLN A 322 9.95 -14.04 -12.89
CA GLN A 322 9.04 -14.23 -14.03
C GLN A 322 8.74 -15.70 -14.30
N LYS A 323 9.72 -16.59 -14.15
CA LYS A 323 9.54 -18.03 -14.39
C LYS A 323 8.48 -18.62 -13.48
N GLU A 324 8.53 -18.30 -12.18
CA GLU A 324 7.58 -18.78 -11.19
C GLU A 324 6.19 -18.14 -11.37
N LEU A 325 6.17 -16.88 -11.79
CA LEU A 325 4.93 -16.11 -11.92
C LEU A 325 4.14 -16.42 -13.19
N ILE A 326 4.78 -16.87 -14.28
CA ILE A 326 4.09 -17.24 -15.53
C ILE A 326 3.10 -18.39 -15.29
N ASP A 327 3.55 -19.44 -14.59
CA ASP A 327 2.69 -20.60 -14.31
C ASP A 327 1.51 -20.21 -13.42
N LEU A 328 1.77 -19.38 -12.41
CA LEU A 328 0.72 -18.84 -11.54
C LEU A 328 -0.26 -17.93 -12.29
N ASP A 329 0.20 -17.07 -13.20
CA ASP A 329 -0.67 -16.24 -14.04
C ASP A 329 -1.58 -17.10 -14.92
N HIS A 330 -1.04 -18.17 -15.52
CA HIS A 330 -1.84 -19.09 -16.32
C HIS A 330 -2.95 -19.76 -15.49
N LEU A 331 -2.60 -20.34 -14.34
CA LEU A 331 -3.56 -21.01 -13.44
C LEU A 331 -4.60 -20.02 -12.90
N ARG A 332 -4.17 -18.81 -12.51
CA ARG A 332 -5.04 -17.74 -12.04
C ARG A 332 -6.07 -17.34 -13.11
N ASN A 333 -5.63 -17.15 -14.36
CA ASN A 333 -6.53 -16.77 -15.45
C ASN A 333 -7.53 -17.90 -15.77
N GLN A 334 -7.11 -19.18 -15.73
CA GLN A 334 -8.02 -20.32 -15.88
C GLN A 334 -9.10 -20.35 -14.80
N LEU A 335 -8.72 -20.16 -13.53
CA LEU A 335 -9.66 -20.11 -12.41
C LEU A 335 -10.62 -18.92 -12.53
N PHE A 336 -10.10 -17.75 -12.90
CA PHE A 336 -10.90 -16.54 -13.09
C PHE A 336 -11.90 -16.69 -14.24
N ASP A 337 -11.53 -17.34 -15.34
CA ASP A 337 -12.44 -17.59 -16.46
C ASP A 337 -13.59 -18.52 -16.07
N ILE A 338 -13.36 -19.50 -15.18
CA ILE A 338 -14.43 -20.34 -14.63
C ILE A 338 -15.37 -19.51 -13.76
N HIS A 339 -14.82 -18.70 -12.84
CA HIS A 339 -15.61 -17.76 -12.03
C HIS A 339 -16.51 -16.87 -12.89
N ARG A 340 -15.96 -16.31 -13.98
CA ARG A 340 -16.73 -15.47 -14.91
C ARG A 340 -17.83 -16.24 -15.64
N LYS A 341 -17.57 -17.48 -16.07
CA LYS A 341 -18.59 -18.33 -16.71
C LYS A 341 -19.76 -18.61 -15.75
N LEU A 342 -19.45 -18.97 -14.51
CA LEU A 342 -20.46 -19.19 -13.47
C LEU A 342 -21.33 -17.94 -13.24
N LEU A 343 -20.72 -16.76 -13.19
CA LEU A 343 -21.43 -15.49 -13.00
C LEU A 343 -22.34 -15.13 -14.19
N ILE A 344 -21.89 -15.37 -15.43
CA ILE A 344 -22.61 -14.95 -16.66
C ILE A 344 -23.70 -15.97 -17.04
N ASN A 345 -23.37 -17.27 -17.01
CA ASN A 345 -24.25 -18.32 -17.52
C ASN A 345 -25.21 -18.86 -16.46
N GLY A 346 -24.94 -18.59 -15.18
CA GLY A 346 -25.68 -19.22 -14.07
C GLY A 346 -25.43 -20.73 -13.99
N ASP A 347 -24.31 -21.21 -14.54
CA ASP A 347 -23.90 -22.61 -14.48
C ASP A 347 -23.79 -23.05 -13.01
N SER A 348 -24.15 -24.30 -12.71
CA SER A 348 -24.07 -24.81 -11.33
C SER A 348 -22.62 -24.90 -10.88
N VAL A 349 -22.29 -24.24 -9.77
CA VAL A 349 -20.96 -24.35 -9.12
C VAL A 349 -20.54 -25.81 -8.94
N VAL A 350 -21.51 -26.72 -8.73
CA VAL A 350 -21.27 -28.15 -8.51
C VAL A 350 -20.61 -28.83 -9.72
N SER A 351 -20.90 -28.41 -10.96
CA SER A 351 -20.29 -29.03 -12.15
C SER A 351 -18.84 -28.62 -12.37
N GLU A 352 -18.48 -27.39 -12.00
CA GLU A 352 -17.13 -26.83 -12.17
C GLU A 352 -16.22 -27.08 -10.96
N MET A 353 -16.80 -27.42 -9.81
CA MET A 353 -16.10 -27.67 -8.54
C MET A 353 -14.85 -28.56 -8.68
N PRO A 354 -14.90 -29.74 -9.32
CA PRO A 354 -13.71 -30.59 -9.46
C PRO A 354 -12.54 -29.90 -10.17
N GLN A 355 -12.84 -29.12 -11.22
CA GLN A 355 -11.82 -28.39 -11.98
C GLN A 355 -11.25 -27.24 -11.15
N MET A 356 -12.11 -26.49 -10.46
CA MET A 356 -11.68 -25.38 -9.62
C MET A 356 -10.82 -25.86 -8.44
N THR A 357 -11.17 -26.99 -7.82
CA THR A 357 -10.36 -27.62 -6.77
C THR A 357 -9.00 -28.07 -7.31
N ALA A 358 -8.94 -28.68 -8.51
CA ALA A 358 -7.66 -29.06 -9.12
C ALA A 358 -6.77 -27.84 -9.44
N LEU A 359 -7.36 -26.74 -9.91
CA LEU A 359 -6.65 -25.48 -10.12
C LEU A 359 -6.14 -24.89 -8.80
N LYS A 360 -6.97 -24.89 -7.75
CA LYS A 360 -6.59 -24.42 -6.42
C LYS A 360 -5.39 -25.19 -5.86
N GLU A 361 -5.40 -26.52 -5.92
CA GLU A 361 -4.25 -27.34 -5.48
C GLU A 361 -2.99 -27.06 -6.32
N SER A 362 -3.15 -26.88 -7.64
CA SER A 362 -2.03 -26.50 -8.51
C SER A 362 -1.46 -25.13 -8.15
N ILE A 363 -2.32 -24.14 -7.87
CA ILE A 363 -1.93 -22.81 -7.42
C ILE A 363 -1.17 -22.92 -6.09
N LEU A 364 -1.70 -23.67 -5.13
CA LEU A 364 -1.07 -23.91 -3.83
C LEU A 364 0.36 -24.45 -3.98
N ASP A 365 0.56 -25.46 -4.82
CA ASP A 365 1.88 -26.05 -5.08
C ASP A 365 2.85 -25.04 -5.71
N HIS A 366 2.39 -24.22 -6.65
CA HIS A 366 3.24 -23.19 -7.27
C HIS A 366 3.58 -22.06 -6.29
N PHE A 367 2.71 -21.73 -5.35
CA PHE A 367 3.03 -20.81 -4.26
C PHE A 367 4.08 -21.38 -3.30
N VAL A 368 4.03 -22.68 -2.98
CA VAL A 368 5.08 -23.35 -2.20
C VAL A 368 6.43 -23.27 -2.94
N LEU A 369 6.45 -23.54 -4.24
CA LEU A 369 7.67 -23.44 -5.07
C LEU A 369 8.21 -22.00 -5.10
N LEU A 370 7.33 -21.00 -5.28
CA LEU A 370 7.69 -19.59 -5.26
C LEU A 370 8.32 -19.22 -3.91
N TYR A 371 7.69 -19.61 -2.80
CA TYR A 371 8.18 -19.37 -1.45
C TYR A 371 9.58 -19.98 -1.23
N GLN A 372 9.76 -21.25 -1.60
CA GLN A 372 11.05 -21.94 -1.47
C GLN A 372 12.16 -21.21 -2.24
N ARG A 373 11.89 -20.78 -3.49
CA ARG A 373 12.87 -20.07 -4.30
C ARG A 373 13.20 -18.68 -3.74
N ILE A 374 12.20 -17.96 -3.21
CA ILE A 374 12.43 -16.68 -2.54
C ILE A 374 13.34 -16.88 -1.33
N CYS A 375 13.05 -17.87 -0.49
CA CYS A 375 13.82 -18.15 0.72
C CYS A 375 15.25 -18.60 0.41
N ASN A 376 15.43 -19.47 -0.59
CA ASN A 376 16.77 -19.90 -1.01
C ASN A 376 17.59 -18.72 -1.52
N LYS A 377 17.03 -17.86 -2.37
CA LYS A 377 17.70 -16.63 -2.83
C LYS A 377 18.08 -15.71 -1.67
N TYR A 378 17.24 -15.58 -0.64
CA TYR A 378 17.57 -14.81 0.56
C TYR A 378 18.77 -15.39 1.32
N ASN A 379 18.84 -16.72 1.46
CA ASN A 379 19.93 -17.39 2.14
C ASN A 379 21.25 -17.26 1.37
N ASP A 380 21.21 -17.26 0.04
CA ASP A 380 22.39 -17.14 -0.83
C ASP A 380 22.90 -15.68 -0.91
N ASP A 381 21.99 -14.71 -1.04
CA ASP A 381 22.32 -13.29 -1.20
C ASP A 381 21.28 -12.38 -0.53
N HIS A 382 21.52 -12.08 0.74
CA HIS A 382 20.66 -11.19 1.52
C HIS A 382 20.58 -9.77 0.94
N LYS A 383 21.63 -9.28 0.26
CA LYS A 383 21.72 -7.88 -0.20
C LYS A 383 20.83 -7.62 -1.40
N PHE A 384 20.73 -8.60 -2.30
CA PHE A 384 19.88 -8.54 -3.49
C PHE A 384 18.61 -9.38 -3.35
N SER A 385 18.30 -9.80 -2.13
CA SER A 385 17.12 -10.59 -1.83
C SER A 385 15.83 -9.83 -2.13
N SER A 386 14.83 -10.61 -2.49
CA SER A 386 13.46 -10.17 -2.71
C SER A 386 12.66 -10.02 -1.41
N VAL A 387 13.26 -10.26 -0.26
CA VAL A 387 12.63 -10.08 1.04
C VAL A 387 13.48 -9.17 1.91
N ARG A 388 12.82 -8.29 2.67
CA ARG A 388 13.45 -7.42 3.65
C ARG A 388 12.76 -7.59 4.99
N PHE A 389 13.57 -7.60 6.04
CA PHE A 389 13.12 -7.71 7.42
C PHE A 389 13.57 -6.49 8.20
N PHE A 390 12.62 -5.90 8.93
CA PHE A 390 12.83 -4.66 9.68
C PHE A 390 12.71 -4.90 11.18
N ASN A 391 13.42 -4.07 11.95
CA ASN A 391 13.43 -4.18 13.41
C ASN A 391 12.20 -3.53 14.06
N VAL A 392 11.56 -2.58 13.38
CA VAL A 392 10.41 -1.84 13.90
C VAL A 392 9.16 -2.22 13.12
N LYS A 393 8.09 -2.52 13.87
CA LYS A 393 6.76 -2.81 13.33
C LYS A 393 6.11 -1.55 12.83
N PHE A 394 5.70 -1.57 11.56
CA PHE A 394 4.77 -0.60 11.01
C PHE A 394 3.44 -1.30 10.73
N ARG A 395 2.45 -1.02 11.59
CA ARG A 395 1.13 -1.66 11.52
C ARG A 395 0.37 -1.17 10.28
N GLY A 396 -0.42 -2.05 9.67
CA GLY A 396 -1.17 -1.79 8.44
C GLY A 396 -0.49 -2.43 7.22
N VAL A 397 -1.02 -2.14 6.03
CA VAL A 397 -0.46 -2.62 4.76
C VAL A 397 0.11 -1.45 3.97
N HIS A 398 1.24 -1.66 3.31
CA HIS A 398 1.77 -0.75 2.31
C HIS A 398 2.06 -1.49 1.02
N ILE A 399 1.50 -0.98 -0.08
CA ILE A 399 1.69 -1.47 -1.43
C ILE A 399 2.42 -0.38 -2.20
N GLU A 400 3.49 -0.76 -2.89
CA GLU A 400 4.23 0.12 -3.79
C GLU A 400 4.40 -0.56 -5.15
N VAL A 401 4.16 0.20 -6.20
CA VAL A 401 4.27 -0.25 -7.58
C VAL A 401 5.10 0.75 -8.36
N GLU A 402 5.97 0.24 -9.23
CA GLU A 402 6.72 1.02 -10.22
C GLU A 402 6.56 0.36 -11.59
N ILE A 403 6.00 1.10 -12.54
CA ILE A 403 5.73 0.68 -13.92
C ILE A 403 6.57 1.56 -14.84
N PRO A 404 7.59 1.01 -15.52
CA PRO A 404 8.36 1.74 -16.53
C PRO A 404 7.44 2.37 -17.60
N ASN A 405 7.83 3.52 -18.14
CA ASN A 405 7.05 4.16 -19.21
C ASN A 405 7.19 3.44 -20.56
N ASN A 406 8.28 2.69 -20.76
CA ASN A 406 8.61 1.90 -21.95
C ASN A 406 9.28 0.58 -21.56
#